data_AF-A0A953V3P2-F1
#
_entry.id   AF-A0A953V3P2-F1
#
_cell.length_a   1.000
_cell.length_b   1.000
_cell.length_c   1.000
_cell.angle_alpha   90.00
_cell.angle_beta   90.00
_cell.angle_gamma   90.00
#
_symmetry.space_group_name_H-M   'P 1'
#
loop_
_entity.id
_entity.type
_entity.pdbx_description
1 polymer ?
#
loop_
_entity_poly.entity_id
_entity_poly.type
_entity_poly.pdbx_seq_one_letter_code
_entity_poly.pdbx_strand_id
1 'polypeptide(L)'
;MGGSLLVIVLAICVTPPLFAQCPLADPASSESRVRTLEGHLVFHDGIRTWFELKLDQPECGEASIQLLQGERNSKSLEILRGCRIKSQGALGFSPTGYYSLSVYQSVQQVEPLGACAYKSPLPDPPSAKPDKAIREYRVEMHVNYRPGDHPILFHVSHAGKALRPWQAYANYLLTGGFVLYGMCGEGFVVDKVFGTPQANPAHFDLARSSGDMAMFDPESAAASGHKDLDLGFTCVRP
;
A
#
# COMPACT_ATOMS: atom_id res chain seq x y z
N MET A 1 73.53 -3.18 25.46
CA MET A 1 72.65 -3.73 24.40
C MET A 1 71.60 -4.58 25.09
N GLY A 2 70.32 -4.25 24.93
CA GLY A 2 69.20 -4.98 25.55
C GLY A 2 67.92 -4.15 25.42
N GLY A 3 67.22 -4.35 24.32
CA GLY A 3 66.12 -3.49 23.84
C GLY A 3 64.80 -3.70 24.58
N SER A 4 64.06 -2.62 24.73
CA SER A 4 62.69 -2.58 25.25
C SER A 4 61.69 -3.09 24.19
N LEU A 5 60.90 -4.11 24.53
CA LEU A 5 59.74 -4.51 23.73
C LEU A 5 58.59 -3.53 23.98
N LEU A 6 58.14 -2.86 22.92
CA LEU A 6 56.90 -2.08 22.91
C LEU A 6 55.74 -3.01 22.52
N VAL A 7 54.78 -3.23 23.42
CA VAL A 7 53.56 -3.99 23.13
C VAL A 7 52.51 -3.03 22.57
N ILE A 8 52.18 -3.18 21.29
CA ILE A 8 51.08 -2.45 20.64
C ILE A 8 49.78 -3.23 20.89
N VAL A 9 48.89 -2.65 21.69
CA VAL A 9 47.52 -3.17 21.88
C VAL A 9 46.67 -2.73 20.69
N LEU A 10 46.36 -3.65 19.77
CA LEU A 10 45.34 -3.41 18.75
C LEU A 10 43.96 -3.44 19.42
N ALA A 11 43.35 -2.27 19.57
CA ALA A 11 41.94 -2.16 19.90
C ALA A 11 41.10 -2.57 18.68
N ILE A 12 40.55 -3.78 18.72
CA ILE A 12 39.57 -4.24 17.72
C ILE A 12 38.25 -3.52 18.04
N CYS A 13 37.95 -2.45 17.29
CA CYS A 13 36.63 -1.86 17.29
C CYS A 13 35.66 -2.89 16.67
N VAL A 14 34.90 -3.58 17.51
CA VAL A 14 33.76 -4.39 17.07
C VAL A 14 32.71 -3.43 16.50
N THR A 15 32.72 -3.22 15.19
CA THR A 15 31.59 -2.59 14.52
C THR A 15 30.43 -3.56 14.57
N PRO A 16 29.25 -3.18 15.11
CA PRO A 16 28.09 -4.05 15.04
C PRO A 16 27.79 -4.35 13.57
N PRO A 17 27.40 -5.60 13.24
CA PRO A 17 27.12 -5.97 11.86
C PRO A 17 26.00 -5.09 11.30
N LEU A 18 26.24 -4.52 10.11
CA LEU A 18 25.28 -3.71 9.33
C LEU A 18 23.94 -4.43 9.07
N PHE A 19 23.85 -5.73 9.34
CA PHE A 19 22.65 -6.55 9.20
C PHE A 19 21.61 -6.35 10.32
N ALA A 20 21.96 -5.73 11.46
CA ALA A 20 21.02 -5.47 12.57
C ALA A 20 20.14 -4.21 12.36
N GLN A 21 20.11 -3.66 11.14
CA GLN A 21 19.63 -2.30 10.88
C GLN A 21 18.42 -2.21 9.95
N CYS A 22 18.14 -3.29 9.23
CA CYS A 22 17.02 -3.40 8.30
C CYS A 22 15.91 -4.24 8.92
N PRO A 23 14.64 -3.91 8.64
CA PRO A 23 13.52 -4.71 9.14
C PRO A 23 13.63 -6.13 8.56
N LEU A 24 13.40 -7.12 9.40
CA LEU A 24 13.41 -8.52 8.99
C LEU A 24 12.06 -8.84 8.31
N ALA A 25 12.07 -9.79 7.38
CA ALA A 25 10.86 -10.35 6.79
C ALA A 25 10.15 -11.29 7.79
N ASP A 26 9.78 -10.75 8.95
CA ASP A 26 9.07 -11.43 10.03
C ASP A 26 7.90 -10.52 10.47
N PRO A 27 6.64 -11.01 10.46
CA PRO A 27 5.49 -10.25 10.93
C PRO A 27 5.57 -9.85 12.41
N ALA A 28 6.47 -10.45 13.20
CA ALA A 28 6.77 -10.05 14.58
C ALA A 28 7.92 -9.04 14.68
N SER A 29 8.57 -8.66 13.57
CA SER A 29 9.70 -7.73 13.60
C SER A 29 9.26 -6.31 13.94
N SER A 30 9.95 -5.69 14.90
CA SER A 30 9.73 -4.28 15.22
C SER A 30 10.36 -3.39 14.16
N GLU A 31 9.80 -2.20 13.98
CA GLU A 31 10.39 -1.15 13.15
C GLU A 31 11.86 -0.90 13.55
N SER A 32 12.68 -0.52 12.56
CA SER A 32 14.07 -0.17 12.77
C SER A 32 14.20 1.13 13.55
N ARG A 33 15.44 1.49 13.93
CA ARG A 33 15.72 2.83 14.46
C ARG A 33 15.41 3.89 13.39
N VAL A 34 15.04 5.09 13.83
CA VAL A 34 14.83 6.24 12.94
C VAL A 34 16.05 6.47 12.05
N ARG A 35 15.81 6.58 10.74
CA ARG A 35 16.81 6.86 9.70
C ARG A 35 16.43 8.07 8.90
N THR A 36 17.44 8.69 8.31
CA THR A 36 17.28 9.74 7.31
C THR A 36 17.59 9.16 5.95
N LEU A 37 16.67 9.31 5.00
CA LEU A 37 16.80 8.84 3.63
C LEU A 37 16.58 10.02 2.68
N GLU A 38 17.34 10.02 1.58
CA GLU A 38 17.24 11.03 0.52
C GLU A 38 16.82 10.35 -0.79
N GLY A 39 16.02 11.05 -1.58
CA GLY A 39 15.54 10.51 -2.84
C GLY A 39 14.50 11.38 -3.51
N HIS A 40 13.97 10.91 -4.63
CA HIS A 40 12.89 11.57 -5.36
C HIS A 40 11.54 11.03 -4.91
N LEU A 41 10.65 11.95 -4.52
CA LEU A 41 9.29 11.63 -4.14
C LEU A 41 8.43 11.42 -5.38
N VAL A 42 7.94 10.20 -5.57
CA VAL A 42 7.01 9.85 -6.65
C VAL A 42 5.64 9.61 -6.04
N PHE A 43 4.62 10.22 -6.63
CA PHE A 43 3.23 10.02 -6.26
C PHE A 43 2.58 9.04 -7.23
N HIS A 44 1.97 7.99 -6.70
CA HIS A 44 1.19 7.03 -7.46
C HIS A 44 -0.29 7.36 -7.28
N ASP A 45 -0.94 7.76 -8.37
CA ASP A 45 -2.35 8.14 -8.43
C ASP A 45 -3.26 7.00 -8.92
N GLY A 46 -2.78 5.76 -8.72
CA GLY A 46 -3.59 4.56 -8.88
C GLY A 46 -4.73 4.49 -7.87
N ILE A 47 -5.38 3.35 -7.78
CA ILE A 47 -6.59 3.20 -6.96
C ILE A 47 -6.30 3.33 -5.46
N ARG A 48 -5.12 2.88 -5.02
CA ARG A 48 -4.55 3.31 -3.75
C ARG A 48 -3.58 4.43 -4.07
N THR A 49 -3.83 5.61 -3.53
CA THR A 49 -2.83 6.67 -3.57
C THR A 49 -1.71 6.34 -2.59
N TRP A 50 -0.46 6.43 -3.03
CA TRP A 50 0.70 6.22 -2.17
C TRP A 50 1.92 6.98 -2.67
N PHE A 51 2.93 7.07 -1.79
CA PHE A 51 4.16 7.80 -2.03
C PHE A 51 5.36 6.86 -2.03
N GLU A 52 6.11 6.87 -3.13
CA GLU A 52 7.38 6.18 -3.30
C GLU A 52 8.52 7.17 -3.03
N LEU A 53 9.54 6.74 -2.28
CA LEU A 53 10.83 7.38 -2.27
C LEU A 53 11.80 6.58 -3.13
N LYS A 54 12.11 7.10 -4.33
CA LYS A 54 13.21 6.57 -5.15
C LYS A 54 14.51 7.00 -4.55
N LEU A 55 15.20 6.08 -3.89
CA LEU A 55 16.36 6.39 -3.05
C LEU A 55 17.54 6.82 -3.91
N ASP A 56 18.26 7.86 -3.47
CA ASP A 56 19.52 8.26 -4.10
C ASP A 56 20.61 7.20 -3.89
N GLN A 57 20.53 6.44 -2.79
CA GLN A 57 21.35 5.28 -2.48
C GLN A 57 20.47 4.14 -1.97
N PRO A 58 20.62 2.90 -2.48
CA PRO A 58 19.84 1.77 -2.00
C PRO A 58 20.00 1.56 -0.49
N GLU A 59 18.90 1.29 0.21
CA GLU A 59 18.88 1.01 1.65
C GLU A 59 18.16 -0.32 1.85
N CYS A 60 18.72 -1.20 2.69
CA CYS A 60 18.13 -2.52 2.97
C CYS A 60 17.91 -3.41 1.74
N GLY A 61 18.73 -3.22 0.69
CA GLY A 61 18.59 -3.96 -0.57
C GLY A 61 17.52 -3.39 -1.51
N GLU A 62 16.81 -2.36 -1.08
CA GLU A 62 15.76 -1.71 -1.86
C GLU A 62 16.31 -0.47 -2.57
N ALA A 63 15.98 -0.30 -3.85
CA ALA A 63 16.22 0.95 -4.58
C ALA A 63 15.09 1.98 -4.36
N SER A 64 13.97 1.55 -3.80
CA SER A 64 12.80 2.38 -3.57
C SER A 64 12.03 1.85 -2.37
N ILE A 65 11.44 2.75 -1.58
CA ILE A 65 10.60 2.36 -0.43
C ILE A 65 9.29 3.14 -0.40
N GLN A 66 8.27 2.58 0.25
CA GLN A 66 7.01 3.30 0.47
C GLN A 66 7.14 4.28 1.63
N LEU A 67 6.61 5.49 1.50
CA LEU A 67 6.49 6.45 2.59
C LEU A 67 5.07 6.39 3.17
N LEU A 68 4.98 6.13 4.47
CA LEU A 68 3.73 6.17 5.22
C LEU A 68 3.78 7.35 6.19
N GLN A 69 2.78 8.21 6.15
CA GLN A 69 2.65 9.32 7.08
C GLN A 69 1.28 9.20 7.78
N GLY A 70 1.26 9.32 9.11
CA GLY A 70 -0.01 9.24 9.85
C GLY A 70 -1.03 10.26 9.34
N GLU A 71 -2.32 9.94 9.46
CA GLU A 71 -3.45 10.69 8.85
C GLU A 71 -3.42 12.21 9.09
N ARG A 72 -2.83 12.67 10.20
CA ARG A 72 -2.76 14.11 10.52
C ARG A 72 -1.75 14.88 9.67
N ASN A 73 -0.81 14.21 9.01
CA ASN A 73 0.34 14.83 8.35
C ASN A 73 0.46 14.50 6.84
N SER A 74 -0.45 13.70 6.25
CA SER A 74 -0.36 13.22 4.86
C SER A 74 -0.16 14.32 3.80
N LYS A 75 -0.67 15.53 4.07
CA LYS A 75 -0.60 16.68 3.15
C LYS A 75 0.82 17.13 2.82
N SER A 76 1.80 16.86 3.69
CA SER A 76 3.19 17.28 3.46
C SER A 76 3.84 16.53 2.30
N LEU A 77 3.57 15.23 2.16
CA LEU A 77 4.06 14.46 1.00
C LEU A 77 3.35 14.87 -0.28
N GLU A 78 2.03 15.13 -0.22
CA GLU A 78 1.26 15.55 -1.39
C GLU A 78 1.86 16.79 -2.05
N ILE A 79 2.14 17.86 -1.29
CA ILE A 79 2.63 19.12 -1.85
C ILE A 79 4.08 19.03 -2.36
N LEU A 80 4.86 18.06 -1.87
CA LEU A 80 6.25 17.82 -2.26
C LEU A 80 6.39 16.85 -3.44
N ARG A 81 5.28 16.35 -4.02
CA ARG A 81 5.34 15.36 -5.10
C ARG A 81 6.19 15.83 -6.29
N GLY A 82 7.07 14.94 -6.75
CA GLY A 82 8.05 15.20 -7.79
C GLY A 82 9.32 15.90 -7.32
N CYS A 83 9.43 16.29 -6.04
CA CYS A 83 10.63 16.89 -5.51
C CYS A 83 11.62 15.85 -4.99
N ARG A 84 12.90 16.22 -4.99
CA ARG A 84 13.91 15.52 -4.18
C ARG A 84 13.69 15.93 -2.72
N ILE A 85 13.63 14.96 -1.83
CA ILE A 85 13.30 15.17 -0.43
C ILE A 85 14.30 14.44 0.47
N LYS A 86 14.36 14.90 1.71
CA LYS A 86 14.95 14.21 2.84
C LYS A 86 13.81 13.80 3.76
N SER A 87 13.70 12.51 4.03
CA SER A 87 12.69 11.93 4.91
C SER A 87 13.34 11.29 6.12
N GLN A 88 12.74 11.51 7.29
CA GLN A 88 13.18 10.93 8.55
C GLN A 88 12.08 10.07 9.16
N GLY A 89 12.39 8.83 9.50
CA GLY A 89 11.43 7.87 10.01
C GLY A 89 12.01 6.49 10.26
N ALA A 90 11.27 5.64 10.97
CA ALA A 90 11.64 4.25 11.19
C ALA A 90 11.29 3.38 9.97
N LEU A 91 12.07 2.34 9.68
CA LEU A 91 11.78 1.41 8.58
C LEU A 91 11.03 0.19 9.10
N GLY A 92 9.98 -0.21 8.41
CA GLY A 92 9.28 -1.46 8.66
C GLY A 92 9.24 -2.34 7.42
N PHE A 93 9.01 -3.63 7.62
CA PHE A 93 8.74 -4.55 6.52
C PHE A 93 7.24 -4.52 6.22
N SER A 94 6.88 -4.36 4.94
CA SER A 94 5.50 -4.53 4.50
C SER A 94 5.29 -6.01 4.18
N PRO A 95 4.51 -6.77 4.98
CA PRO A 95 4.26 -8.17 4.71
C PRO A 95 3.43 -8.39 3.43
N THR A 96 2.76 -7.33 2.96
CA THR A 96 1.90 -7.35 1.77
C THR A 96 2.59 -6.71 0.58
N GLY A 97 2.78 -7.48 -0.49
CA GLY A 97 3.62 -7.09 -1.62
C GLY A 97 2.88 -6.38 -2.77
N TYR A 98 1.55 -6.27 -2.73
CA TYR A 98 0.81 -5.92 -3.94
C TYR A 98 0.89 -4.44 -4.34
N TYR A 99 0.86 -3.53 -3.37
CA TYR A 99 0.82 -2.08 -3.60
C TYR A 99 1.82 -1.31 -2.75
N SER A 100 2.78 -2.02 -2.20
CA SER A 100 3.84 -1.43 -1.40
C SER A 100 5.12 -2.16 -1.67
N LEU A 101 6.19 -1.38 -1.65
CA LEU A 101 7.53 -1.89 -1.62
C LEU A 101 7.70 -2.73 -0.34
N SER A 102 8.56 -3.73 -0.40
CA SER A 102 8.79 -4.67 0.71
C SER A 102 9.25 -3.96 1.99
N VAL A 103 9.80 -2.75 1.86
CA VAL A 103 10.15 -1.87 2.96
C VAL A 103 9.34 -0.57 2.86
N TYR A 104 8.83 -0.12 4.01
CA TYR A 104 8.25 1.21 4.16
C TYR A 104 9.02 2.03 5.19
N GLN A 105 8.90 3.36 5.12
CA GLN A 105 9.31 4.28 6.17
C GLN A 105 8.08 4.94 6.81
N SER A 106 7.95 4.79 8.12
CA SER A 106 6.99 5.56 8.93
C SER A 106 7.54 6.97 9.13
N VAL A 107 7.12 7.89 8.28
CA VAL A 107 7.66 9.25 8.16
C VAL A 107 7.25 10.10 9.35
N GLN A 108 8.25 10.56 10.08
CA GLN A 108 8.13 11.52 11.17
C GLN A 108 8.35 12.95 10.67
N GLN A 109 9.32 13.15 9.77
CA GLN A 109 9.65 14.45 9.19
C GLN A 109 9.98 14.32 7.71
N VAL A 110 9.66 15.35 6.94
CA VAL A 110 10.02 15.43 5.52
C VAL A 110 10.28 16.89 5.13
N GLU A 111 11.36 17.10 4.37
CA GLU A 111 11.75 18.41 3.86
C GLU A 111 12.26 18.30 2.42
N PRO A 112 12.03 19.32 1.56
CA PRO A 112 12.62 19.35 0.23
C PRO A 112 14.14 19.54 0.32
N LEU A 113 14.87 18.87 -0.57
CA LEU A 113 16.30 19.10 -0.77
C LEU A 113 16.51 20.02 -1.97
N GLY A 114 16.92 21.26 -1.68
CA GLY A 114 17.14 22.29 -2.69
C GLY A 114 15.84 22.95 -3.17
N ALA A 115 15.87 23.53 -4.37
CA ALA A 115 14.72 24.21 -4.94
C ALA A 115 13.63 23.20 -5.35
N CYS A 116 12.43 23.34 -4.78
CA CYS A 116 11.26 22.52 -5.07
C CYS A 116 10.05 23.44 -5.27
N ALA A 117 9.37 23.30 -6.41
CA ALA A 117 8.12 24.00 -6.66
C ALA A 117 6.97 23.21 -6.04
N TYR A 118 6.44 23.70 -4.93
CA TYR A 118 5.37 23.03 -4.19
C TYR A 118 4.13 22.94 -5.07
N LYS A 119 3.46 21.80 -5.00
CA LYS A 119 2.25 21.52 -5.76
C LYS A 119 1.01 21.76 -4.89
N SER A 120 -0.12 22.08 -5.50
CA SER A 120 -1.39 22.19 -4.79
C SER A 120 -1.76 20.85 -4.12
N PRO A 121 -2.37 20.84 -2.92
CA PRO A 121 -2.89 19.61 -2.32
C PRO A 121 -3.79 18.83 -3.29
N LEU A 122 -3.89 17.51 -3.10
CA LEU A 122 -4.80 16.72 -3.91
C LEU A 122 -6.25 17.08 -3.56
N PRO A 123 -7.18 17.09 -4.53
CA PRO A 123 -8.60 17.29 -4.22
C PRO A 123 -9.10 16.12 -3.36
N ASP A 124 -10.04 16.41 -2.45
CA ASP A 124 -10.75 15.35 -1.75
C ASP A 124 -11.45 14.43 -2.78
N PRO A 125 -11.52 13.11 -2.53
CA PRO A 125 -12.21 12.20 -3.43
C PRO A 125 -13.65 12.66 -3.66
N PRO A 126 -14.16 12.63 -4.91
CA PRO A 126 -15.52 13.04 -5.20
C PRO A 126 -16.54 12.18 -4.44
N SER A 127 -17.45 12.81 -3.69
CA SER A 127 -18.54 12.18 -2.92
C SER A 127 -19.72 11.76 -3.80
N ALA A 128 -19.43 11.17 -4.96
CA ALA A 128 -20.47 10.71 -5.88
C ALA A 128 -21.34 9.64 -5.20
N LYS A 129 -22.66 9.79 -5.32
CA LYS A 129 -23.63 8.85 -4.73
C LYS A 129 -24.20 7.92 -5.80
N PRO A 130 -24.54 6.67 -5.45
CA PRO A 130 -25.26 5.77 -6.36
C PRO A 130 -26.58 6.39 -6.85
N ASP A 131 -26.97 6.08 -8.08
CA ASP A 131 -28.32 6.39 -8.56
C ASP A 131 -29.38 5.70 -7.67
N LYS A 132 -30.43 6.46 -7.31
CA LYS A 132 -31.55 5.98 -6.49
C LYS A 132 -32.42 4.96 -7.24
N ALA A 133 -32.45 5.00 -8.57
CA ALA A 133 -33.21 4.06 -9.39
C ALA A 133 -32.58 2.65 -9.42
N ILE A 134 -31.28 2.54 -9.16
CA ILE A 134 -30.56 1.27 -9.15
C ILE A 134 -30.89 0.51 -7.87
N ARG A 135 -31.33 -0.74 -8.03
CA ARG A 135 -31.65 -1.67 -6.94
C ARG A 135 -30.60 -2.75 -6.73
N GLU A 136 -29.89 -3.09 -7.79
CA GLU A 136 -28.80 -4.05 -7.78
C GLU A 136 -27.74 -3.66 -8.81
N TYR A 137 -26.49 -4.01 -8.54
CA TYR A 137 -25.40 -3.89 -9.51
C TYR A 137 -24.31 -4.90 -9.21
N ARG A 138 -23.40 -5.06 -10.17
CA ARG A 138 -22.26 -5.96 -10.12
C ARG A 138 -20.98 -5.14 -10.11
N VAL A 139 -20.04 -5.54 -9.26
CA VAL A 139 -18.68 -5.00 -9.18
C VAL A 139 -17.73 -6.11 -9.59
N GLU A 140 -16.86 -5.80 -10.54
CA GLU A 140 -15.79 -6.66 -11.02
C GLU A 140 -14.47 -5.91 -10.87
N MET A 141 -13.45 -6.63 -10.42
CA MET A 141 -12.14 -6.12 -10.10
C MET A 141 -11.12 -7.02 -10.77
N HIS A 142 -10.33 -6.46 -11.68
CA HIS A 142 -9.17 -7.15 -12.22
C HIS A 142 -7.92 -6.74 -11.45
N VAL A 143 -7.10 -7.71 -11.04
CA VAL A 143 -6.00 -7.54 -10.10
C VAL A 143 -4.77 -8.26 -10.66
N ASN A 144 -3.65 -7.55 -10.84
CA ASN A 144 -2.44 -8.07 -11.47
C ASN A 144 -1.20 -7.98 -10.56
N TYR A 145 -0.91 -9.07 -9.86
CA TYR A 145 0.21 -9.26 -8.93
C TYR A 145 1.59 -9.46 -9.59
N ARG A 146 1.73 -9.16 -10.89
CA ARG A 146 3.07 -9.13 -11.51
C ARG A 146 3.87 -7.95 -10.95
N PRO A 147 5.21 -8.00 -11.00
CA PRO A 147 6.05 -6.86 -10.66
C PRO A 147 5.65 -5.61 -11.47
N GLY A 148 5.65 -4.44 -10.80
CA GLY A 148 5.31 -3.15 -11.39
C GLY A 148 4.09 -2.49 -10.75
N ASP A 149 3.76 -1.28 -11.22
CA ASP A 149 2.60 -0.52 -10.77
C ASP A 149 1.36 -0.90 -11.61
N HIS A 150 0.59 -1.88 -11.12
CA HIS A 150 -0.62 -2.36 -11.78
C HIS A 150 -1.84 -2.01 -10.92
N PRO A 151 -2.63 -0.98 -11.26
CA PRO A 151 -3.83 -0.67 -10.49
C PRO A 151 -4.85 -1.81 -10.60
N ILE A 152 -5.70 -1.98 -9.56
CA ILE A 152 -6.96 -2.74 -9.73
C ILE A 152 -7.71 -2.14 -10.94
N LEU A 153 -8.51 -2.88 -11.68
CA LEU A 153 -9.41 -2.28 -12.65
C LEU A 153 -10.83 -2.56 -12.21
N PHE A 154 -11.54 -1.51 -11.80
CA PHE A 154 -12.95 -1.61 -11.42
C PHE A 154 -13.85 -1.47 -12.64
N HIS A 155 -14.74 -2.46 -12.80
CA HIS A 155 -15.88 -2.39 -13.67
C HIS A 155 -17.16 -2.55 -12.84
N VAL A 156 -18.02 -1.54 -12.88
CA VAL A 156 -19.32 -1.59 -12.20
C VAL A 156 -20.41 -1.55 -13.25
N SER A 157 -21.36 -2.48 -13.18
CA SER A 157 -22.44 -2.58 -14.15
C SER A 157 -23.79 -2.89 -13.53
N HIS A 158 -24.86 -2.40 -14.16
CA HIS A 158 -26.25 -2.74 -13.88
C HIS A 158 -26.96 -3.05 -15.19
N ALA A 159 -27.65 -4.19 -15.28
CA ALA A 159 -28.35 -4.63 -16.49
C ALA A 159 -27.48 -4.56 -17.76
N GLY A 160 -26.19 -4.94 -17.65
CA GLY A 160 -25.23 -4.91 -18.75
C GLY A 160 -24.70 -3.51 -19.12
N LYS A 161 -25.10 -2.44 -18.41
CA LYS A 161 -24.62 -1.07 -18.64
C LYS A 161 -23.61 -0.67 -17.58
N ALA A 162 -22.50 -0.08 -18.02
CA ALA A 162 -21.49 0.44 -17.11
C ALA A 162 -22.03 1.62 -16.29
N LEU A 163 -21.73 1.62 -15.00
CA LEU A 163 -22.06 2.70 -14.06
C LEU A 163 -20.83 3.58 -13.85
N ARG A 164 -21.02 4.90 -13.98
CA ARG A 164 -19.94 5.90 -13.88
C ARG A 164 -20.40 7.09 -13.02
N PRO A 165 -19.50 7.70 -12.22
CA PRO A 165 -18.19 7.20 -11.85
C PRO A 165 -18.33 5.91 -11.02
N TRP A 166 -17.42 4.95 -11.19
CA TRP A 166 -17.52 3.66 -10.49
C TRP A 166 -17.38 3.83 -8.97
N GLN A 167 -16.64 4.85 -8.55
CA GLN A 167 -16.38 5.22 -7.15
C GLN A 167 -17.66 5.54 -6.37
N ALA A 168 -18.76 5.89 -7.06
CA ALA A 168 -20.05 6.05 -6.40
C ALA A 168 -20.62 4.73 -5.88
N TYR A 169 -20.21 3.60 -6.46
CA TYR A 169 -20.85 2.30 -6.29
C TYR A 169 -19.96 1.27 -5.59
N ALA A 170 -18.66 1.48 -5.52
CA ALA A 170 -17.76 0.54 -4.89
C ALA A 170 -16.63 1.26 -4.18
N ASN A 171 -16.26 0.72 -3.03
CA ASN A 171 -15.01 1.03 -2.35
C ASN A 171 -14.35 -0.30 -1.97
N TYR A 172 -13.07 -0.24 -1.62
CA TYR A 172 -12.33 -1.41 -1.16
C TYR A 172 -11.46 -1.01 0.03
N LEU A 173 -11.12 -2.00 0.84
CA LEU A 173 -10.22 -1.86 1.96
C LEU A 173 -9.17 -2.96 1.86
N LEU A 174 -7.92 -2.60 2.06
CA LEU A 174 -6.83 -3.54 2.25
C LEU A 174 -6.39 -3.43 3.70
N THR A 175 -6.64 -4.46 4.48
CA THR A 175 -5.91 -4.63 5.73
C THR A 175 -4.55 -5.20 5.33
N GLY A 176 -3.45 -4.64 5.82
CA GLY A 176 -2.07 -5.08 5.52
C GLY A 176 -1.73 -6.52 5.97
N GLY A 177 -2.68 -7.46 5.94
CA GLY A 177 -2.56 -8.88 6.17
C GLY A 177 -3.37 -9.66 5.13
N PHE A 178 -2.92 -9.64 3.87
CA PHE A 178 -3.32 -10.55 2.79
C PHE A 178 -4.72 -10.38 2.18
N VAL A 179 -5.65 -9.74 2.90
CA VAL A 179 -7.07 -9.71 2.52
C VAL A 179 -7.49 -8.39 1.86
N LEU A 180 -8.13 -8.50 0.70
CA LEU A 180 -8.83 -7.41 0.02
C LEU A 180 -10.33 -7.50 0.33
N TYR A 181 -10.87 -6.41 0.86
CA TYR A 181 -12.30 -6.25 1.13
C TYR A 181 -12.95 -5.36 0.07
N GLY A 182 -14.09 -5.79 -0.46
CA GLY A 182 -14.96 -5.00 -1.34
C GLY A 182 -16.22 -4.55 -0.61
N MET A 183 -16.55 -3.27 -0.75
CA MET A 183 -17.72 -2.64 -0.14
C MET A 183 -18.63 -2.06 -1.21
N CYS A 184 -19.93 -2.15 -0.97
CA CYS A 184 -20.94 -1.49 -1.78
C CYS A 184 -21.01 0.02 -1.51
N GLY A 185 -21.55 0.78 -2.46
CA GLY A 185 -21.84 2.19 -2.30
C GLY A 185 -22.95 2.43 -1.27
N GLU A 186 -23.07 3.69 -0.84
CA GLU A 186 -24.00 4.08 0.24
C GLU A 186 -25.44 3.58 -0.01
N GLY A 187 -25.98 2.84 0.96
CA GLY A 187 -27.35 2.30 0.92
C GLY A 187 -27.50 0.97 0.17
N PHE A 188 -26.42 0.24 -0.06
CA PHE A 188 -26.41 -1.12 -0.59
C PHE A 188 -25.63 -2.06 0.34
N VAL A 189 -25.93 -3.36 0.25
CA VAL A 189 -25.25 -4.44 0.98
C VAL A 189 -24.74 -5.50 0.00
N VAL A 190 -23.70 -6.22 0.39
CA VAL A 190 -23.12 -7.30 -0.44
C VAL A 190 -24.09 -8.48 -0.49
N ASP A 191 -24.33 -9.02 -1.68
CA ASP A 191 -25.24 -10.15 -1.93
C ASP A 191 -24.50 -11.43 -2.26
N LYS A 192 -23.59 -11.39 -3.24
CA LYS A 192 -22.78 -12.54 -3.65
C LYS A 192 -21.34 -12.11 -3.83
N VAL A 193 -20.42 -13.05 -3.60
CA VAL A 193 -18.98 -12.88 -3.82
C VAL A 193 -18.51 -14.00 -4.75
N PHE A 194 -17.67 -13.66 -5.73
CA PHE A 194 -17.22 -14.59 -6.76
C PHE A 194 -15.87 -14.16 -7.33
N GLY A 195 -15.22 -15.04 -8.08
CA GLY A 195 -13.97 -14.73 -8.76
C GLY A 195 -13.02 -15.92 -8.85
N THR A 196 -11.73 -15.63 -9.07
CA THR A 196 -10.64 -16.60 -9.07
C THR A 196 -10.65 -17.42 -7.77
N PRO A 197 -10.85 -18.75 -7.83
CA PRO A 197 -11.02 -19.58 -6.63
C PRO A 197 -9.83 -19.52 -5.66
N GLN A 198 -8.61 -19.37 -6.18
CA GLN A 198 -7.38 -19.29 -5.38
C GLN A 198 -7.33 -18.04 -4.50
N ALA A 199 -8.11 -17.01 -4.83
CA ALA A 199 -8.28 -15.82 -4.01
C ALA A 199 -9.40 -15.97 -2.97
N ASN A 200 -9.91 -17.18 -2.74
CA ASN A 200 -10.88 -17.52 -1.69
C ASN A 200 -12.05 -16.49 -1.55
N PRO A 201 -12.85 -16.28 -2.61
CA PRO A 201 -13.95 -15.32 -2.57
C PRO A 201 -14.99 -15.73 -1.52
N ALA A 202 -15.21 -14.86 -0.53
CA ALA A 202 -16.09 -15.13 0.60
C ALA A 202 -16.76 -13.85 1.12
N HIS A 203 -17.76 -14.01 1.97
CA HIS A 203 -18.32 -12.91 2.75
C HIS A 203 -17.49 -12.72 4.03
N PHE A 204 -17.35 -11.47 4.48
CA PHE A 204 -16.73 -11.17 5.77
C PHE A 204 -17.69 -11.44 6.94
N ASP A 205 -18.97 -11.10 6.77
CA ASP A 205 -20.02 -11.32 7.77
C ASP A 205 -21.23 -11.99 7.11
N LEU A 206 -22.40 -11.93 7.74
CA LEU A 206 -23.64 -12.44 7.17
C LEU A 206 -24.00 -11.66 5.90
N ALA A 207 -24.16 -12.40 4.80
CA ALA A 207 -24.60 -11.88 3.52
C ALA A 207 -25.82 -10.95 3.68
N ARG A 208 -25.79 -9.82 2.97
CA ARG A 208 -26.82 -8.76 3.01
C ARG A 208 -26.99 -8.05 4.35
N SER A 209 -26.02 -8.13 5.25
CA SER A 209 -25.97 -7.30 6.46
C SER A 209 -25.24 -5.99 6.20
N SER A 210 -25.46 -4.98 7.05
CA SER A 210 -24.79 -3.68 6.93
C SER A 210 -23.29 -3.72 7.26
N GLY A 211 -22.82 -4.76 7.95
CA GLY A 211 -21.41 -4.97 8.28
C GLY A 211 -20.67 -5.86 7.28
N ASP A 212 -21.40 -6.44 6.30
CA ASP A 212 -20.82 -7.38 5.36
C ASP A 212 -19.96 -6.69 4.30
N MET A 213 -18.93 -7.42 3.89
CA MET A 213 -17.96 -7.03 2.88
C MET A 213 -17.63 -8.25 2.04
N ALA A 214 -17.40 -8.06 0.74
CA ALA A 214 -16.77 -9.08 -0.06
C ALA A 214 -15.33 -9.24 0.41
N MET A 215 -14.84 -10.47 0.55
CA MET A 215 -13.51 -10.78 1.06
C MET A 215 -12.77 -11.66 0.05
N PHE A 216 -11.51 -11.32 -0.19
CA PHE A 216 -10.62 -12.05 -1.09
C PHE A 216 -9.22 -12.14 -0.48
N ASP A 217 -8.52 -13.25 -0.71
CA ASP A 217 -7.10 -13.47 -0.37
C ASP A 217 -6.23 -13.52 -1.64
N PRO A 218 -6.03 -12.38 -2.30
CA PRO A 218 -5.25 -12.33 -3.53
C PRO A 218 -3.76 -12.60 -3.33
N GLU A 219 -3.23 -12.43 -2.11
CA GLU A 219 -1.81 -12.68 -1.84
C GLU A 219 -1.48 -14.17 -1.79
N SER A 220 -2.31 -15.00 -1.16
CA SER A 220 -2.16 -16.46 -1.22
C SER A 220 -2.32 -16.99 -2.65
N ALA A 221 -3.23 -16.38 -3.43
CA ALA A 221 -3.36 -16.69 -4.86
C ALA A 221 -2.05 -16.37 -5.62
N ALA A 222 -1.47 -15.19 -5.39
CA ALA A 222 -0.21 -14.80 -6.01
C ALA A 222 0.97 -15.68 -5.59
N ALA A 223 1.05 -16.05 -4.30
CA ALA A 223 2.08 -16.94 -3.76
C ALA A 223 2.01 -18.36 -4.35
N SER A 224 0.80 -18.82 -4.72
CA SER A 224 0.59 -20.09 -5.43
C SER A 224 0.75 -19.97 -6.96
N GLY A 225 1.17 -18.82 -7.47
CA GLY A 225 1.48 -18.59 -8.88
C GLY A 225 0.35 -17.96 -9.72
N HIS A 226 -0.80 -17.67 -9.11
CA HIS A 226 -1.93 -17.01 -9.77
C HIS A 226 -1.83 -15.50 -9.61
N LYS A 227 -1.25 -14.82 -10.61
CA LYS A 227 -0.98 -13.38 -10.53
C LYS A 227 -2.01 -12.49 -11.23
N ASP A 228 -2.79 -13.04 -12.15
CA ASP A 228 -3.91 -12.34 -12.79
C ASP A 228 -5.21 -12.87 -12.17
N LEU A 229 -5.92 -12.02 -11.44
CA LEU A 229 -7.10 -12.39 -10.66
C LEU A 229 -8.31 -11.58 -11.11
N ASP A 230 -9.42 -12.26 -11.31
CA ASP A 230 -10.72 -11.65 -11.55
C ASP A 230 -11.57 -11.86 -10.31
N LEU A 231 -11.85 -10.78 -9.60
CA LEU A 231 -12.58 -10.78 -8.33
C LEU A 231 -13.89 -10.00 -8.53
N GLY A 232 -14.92 -10.31 -7.75
CA GLY A 232 -16.14 -9.53 -7.85
C GLY A 232 -17.22 -9.88 -6.85
N PHE A 233 -18.20 -8.99 -6.79
CA PHE A 233 -19.34 -9.12 -5.90
C PHE A 233 -20.57 -8.42 -6.47
N THR A 234 -21.75 -8.80 -5.98
CA THR A 234 -23.00 -8.10 -6.28
C THR A 234 -23.45 -7.30 -5.07
N CYS A 235 -24.10 -6.17 -5.34
CA CYS A 235 -24.64 -5.27 -4.34
C CYS A 235 -26.14 -5.11 -4.57
N VAL A 236 -26.92 -5.13 -3.50
CA VAL A 236 -28.38 -4.96 -3.53
C VAL A 236 -28.82 -3.92 -2.50
N ARG A 237 -29.90 -3.20 -2.79
CA ARG A 237 -30.57 -2.40 -1.76
C ARG A 237 -31.40 -3.34 -0.88
N PRO A 238 -31.18 -3.36 0.45
CA PRO A 238 -32.00 -4.14 1.37
C PRO A 238 -33.44 -3.61 1.46
#